data_AF-A0A9N9JR75-F1
#
_entry.id   AF-A0A9N9JR75-F1
#
_cell.length_a   1.000
_cell.length_b   1.000
_cell.length_c   1.000
_cell.angle_alpha   90.00
_cell.angle_beta   90.00
_cell.angle_gamma   90.00
#
_symmetry.space_group_name_H-M   'P 1'
#
loop_
_entity.id
_entity.type
_entity.pdbx_description
1 polymer ?
#
loop_
_entity_poly.entity_id
_entity_poly.type
_entity_poly.pdbx_seq_one_letter_code
_entity_poly.pdbx_strand_id
1 'polypeptide(L)'
;MENEKFTSRKKEFKAYPSTSTTSKFFPISVLIFIISIIIYKFLTFGPFMPLPCRLLRIGCLDMKVQGYVAPEFIDAKKAFIKNFENGGEVGASVAAYYNGKLVVDLQGGYADREAKRKYDEDTLQLVFSSTKVM
;
A
#
# COMPACT_ATOMS: atom_id res chain seq x y z
N MET A 1 19.52 -65.24 55.56
CA MET A 1 20.80 -64.81 56.17
C MET A 1 21.60 -64.20 55.04
N GLU A 2 21.94 -62.92 54.99
CA GLU A 2 22.30 -61.95 56.02
C GLU A 2 22.35 -60.58 55.33
N ASN A 3 21.42 -59.68 55.68
CA ASN A 3 21.63 -58.46 56.47
C ASN A 3 22.48 -57.33 55.83
N GLU A 4 21.77 -56.26 55.51
CA GLU A 4 22.09 -54.83 55.64
C GLU A 4 23.55 -54.35 55.61
N LYS A 5 23.80 -53.33 54.77
CA LYS A 5 24.43 -52.08 55.25
C LYS A 5 24.16 -50.91 54.31
N PHE A 6 23.15 -50.12 54.70
CA PHE A 6 23.02 -48.72 54.31
C PHE A 6 24.16 -47.93 54.98
N THR A 7 25.06 -47.34 54.19
CA THR A 7 25.98 -46.30 54.69
C THR A 7 25.97 -45.09 53.76
N SER A 8 25.26 -44.09 54.26
CA SER A 8 25.26 -42.66 53.96
C SER A 8 26.51 -42.14 53.22
N ARG A 9 26.29 -41.49 52.06
CA ARG A 9 27.17 -40.43 51.57
C ARG A 9 26.37 -39.18 51.18
N LYS A 10 26.52 -38.19 52.06
CA LYS A 10 26.46 -36.73 51.94
C LYS A 10 25.71 -36.15 50.74
N LYS A 11 24.64 -35.42 51.08
CA LYS A 11 23.95 -34.40 50.30
C LYS A 11 24.96 -33.37 49.74
N GLU A 12 25.10 -33.30 48.43
CA GLU A 12 25.48 -32.06 47.75
C GLU A 12 24.19 -31.39 47.28
N PHE A 13 23.71 -30.44 48.09
CA PHE A 13 22.63 -29.54 47.70
C PHE A 13 23.19 -28.57 46.67
N LYS A 14 23.18 -28.98 45.41
CA LYS A 14 23.56 -28.11 44.29
C LYS A 14 22.46 -27.05 44.19
N ALA A 15 22.82 -25.81 44.52
CA ALA A 15 21.95 -24.65 44.38
C ALA A 15 21.31 -24.68 42.99
N TYR A 16 19.98 -24.79 42.95
CA TYR A 16 19.22 -24.68 41.71
C TYR A 16 19.47 -23.27 41.18
N PRO A 17 19.98 -23.10 39.94
CA PRO A 17 20.13 -21.76 39.39
C PRO A 17 18.73 -21.17 39.33
N SER A 18 18.52 -20.03 39.99
CA SER A 18 17.36 -19.19 39.74
C SER A 18 17.41 -18.82 38.27
N THR A 19 16.65 -19.54 37.44
CA THR A 19 16.41 -19.14 36.06
C THR A 19 15.58 -17.87 36.13
N SER A 20 16.28 -16.74 36.18
CA SER A 20 15.76 -15.46 35.78
C SER A 20 15.23 -15.65 34.35
N THR A 21 13.93 -15.87 34.21
CA THR A 21 13.21 -15.85 32.94
C THR A 21 13.16 -14.40 32.46
N THR A 22 14.32 -13.86 32.10
CA THR A 22 14.44 -12.60 31.38
C THR A 22 14.08 -12.85 29.93
N SER A 23 12.84 -12.49 29.61
CA SER A 23 12.44 -11.77 28.39
C SER A 23 12.99 -12.30 27.06
N LYS A 24 12.20 -13.15 26.40
CA LYS A 24 12.05 -13.07 24.94
C LYS A 24 10.57 -12.99 24.58
N PHE A 25 9.82 -12.14 25.29
CA PHE A 25 8.60 -11.56 24.72
C PHE A 25 9.03 -10.51 23.71
N PHE A 26 9.34 -10.95 22.49
CA PHE A 26 9.24 -10.03 21.36
C PHE A 26 7.77 -9.56 21.36
N PRO A 27 7.49 -8.26 21.50
CA PRO A 27 6.17 -7.82 21.89
C PRO A 27 5.18 -8.10 20.77
N ILE A 28 4.33 -9.11 20.96
CA ILE A 28 3.24 -9.47 20.05
C ILE A 28 2.40 -8.22 19.67
N SER A 29 2.32 -7.23 20.58
CA SER A 29 1.71 -5.93 20.34
C SER A 29 2.32 -5.15 19.17
N VAL A 30 3.66 -5.16 19.01
CA VAL A 30 4.34 -4.49 17.89
C VAL A 30 4.01 -5.20 16.58
N LEU A 31 3.97 -6.53 16.59
CA LEU A 31 3.61 -7.31 15.40
C LEU A 31 2.16 -7.05 14.97
N ILE A 32 1.21 -7.03 15.92
CA ILE A 32 -0.20 -6.71 15.65
C ILE A 32 -0.33 -5.28 15.09
N PHE A 33 0.39 -4.31 15.66
CA PHE A 33 0.38 -2.93 15.19
C PHE A 33 0.91 -2.80 13.75
N ILE A 34 2.02 -3.49 13.44
CA ILE A 34 2.59 -3.52 12.09
C ILE A 34 1.63 -4.19 11.11
N ILE A 35 1.07 -5.34 11.46
CA ILE A 35 0.09 -6.05 10.62
C ILE A 35 -1.15 -5.18 10.38
N SER A 36 -1.66 -4.51 11.42
CA SER A 36 -2.78 -3.58 11.32
C SER A 36 -2.49 -2.44 10.35
N ILE A 37 -1.30 -1.82 10.43
CA ILE A 37 -0.88 -0.77 9.48
C ILE A 37 -0.79 -1.32 8.05
N ILE A 38 -0.24 -2.52 7.87
CA ILE A 38 -0.13 -3.16 6.55
C ILE A 38 -1.51 -3.42 5.97
N ILE A 39 -2.44 -3.99 6.75
CA ILE A 39 -3.82 -4.25 6.34
C ILE A 39 -4.53 -2.93 6.01
N TYR A 40 -4.42 -1.91 6.87
CA TYR A 40 -5.01 -0.59 6.62
C TYR A 40 -4.49 0.01 5.31
N LYS A 41 -3.17 0.01 5.10
CA LYS A 41 -2.57 0.50 3.85
C LYS A 41 -2.96 -0.34 2.64
N PHE A 42 -3.11 -1.65 2.79
CA PHE A 42 -3.56 -2.54 1.72
C PHE A 42 -5.02 -2.27 1.33
N LEU A 43 -5.89 -1.99 2.30
CA LEU A 43 -7.30 -1.71 2.08
C LEU A 43 -7.57 -0.29 1.58
N THR A 44 -6.69 0.68 1.90
CA THR A 44 -6.90 2.09 1.55
C THR A 44 -6.19 2.54 0.27
N PHE A 45 -5.12 1.83 -0.15
CA PHE A 45 -4.42 2.12 -1.40
C PHE A 45 -4.83 1.15 -2.51
N GLY A 46 -5.05 1.69 -3.70
CA GLY A 46 -5.47 0.93 -4.87
C GLY A 46 -4.43 -0.09 -5.34
N PRO A 47 -4.87 -1.07 -6.15
CA PRO A 47 -4.09 -2.26 -6.51
C PRO A 47 -2.94 -1.96 -7.47
N PHE A 48 -2.94 -0.80 -8.12
CA PHE A 48 -2.03 -0.51 -9.23
C PHE A 48 -0.67 0.04 -8.80
N MET A 49 -0.50 0.42 -7.53
CA MET A 49 0.80 0.80 -6.99
C MET A 49 1.64 -0.40 -6.55
N PRO A 50 2.94 -0.42 -6.88
CA PRO A 50 3.84 -1.50 -6.47
C PRO A 50 4.01 -1.51 -4.94
N LEU A 51 4.15 -2.70 -4.36
CA LEU A 51 4.24 -2.89 -2.90
C LEU A 51 5.34 -2.04 -2.22
N PRO A 52 6.55 -1.89 -2.79
CA PRO A 52 7.58 -1.01 -2.23
C PRO A 52 7.15 0.46 -2.12
N CYS A 53 6.38 0.95 -3.10
CA CYS A 53 5.84 2.30 -3.05
C CYS A 53 4.72 2.41 -2.00
N ARG A 54 3.83 1.41 -1.90
CA ARG A 54 2.74 1.40 -0.90
C ARG A 54 3.28 1.40 0.55
N LEU A 55 4.32 0.61 0.81
CA LEU A 55 4.86 0.46 2.15
C LEU A 55 5.84 1.57 2.52
N LEU A 56 6.78 1.88 1.62
CA LEU A 56 7.97 2.70 1.90
C LEU A 56 8.10 3.94 1.00
N ARG A 57 7.16 4.18 0.07
CA ARG A 57 7.24 5.22 -0.97
C ARG A 57 8.53 5.18 -1.81
N ILE A 58 9.07 3.98 -2.02
CA ILE A 58 10.23 3.76 -2.88
C ILE A 58 9.76 3.24 -4.24
N GLY A 59 10.32 3.78 -5.34
CA GLY A 59 10.03 3.31 -6.70
C GLY A 59 8.59 3.56 -7.17
N CYS A 60 7.98 4.65 -6.71
CA CYS A 60 6.66 5.07 -7.16
C CYS A 60 6.69 5.49 -8.64
N LEU A 61 5.61 5.18 -9.37
CA LEU A 61 5.48 5.61 -10.76
C LEU A 61 5.26 7.13 -10.82
N ASP A 62 6.05 7.81 -11.65
CA ASP A 62 5.85 9.23 -11.92
C ASP A 62 4.67 9.42 -12.87
N MET A 63 3.52 9.76 -12.28
CA MET A 63 2.24 9.96 -12.95
C MET A 63 2.00 11.45 -13.15
N LYS A 64 2.69 12.00 -14.14
CA LYS A 64 2.52 13.40 -14.56
C LYS A 64 1.11 13.60 -15.14
N VAL A 65 0.31 14.40 -14.45
CA VAL A 65 -0.98 14.90 -14.94
C VAL A 65 -0.75 16.17 -15.76
N GLN A 66 -1.36 16.23 -16.93
CA GLN A 66 -1.30 17.37 -17.85
C GLN A 66 -2.70 17.72 -18.38
N GLY A 67 -2.79 18.86 -19.05
CA GLY A 67 -4.04 19.37 -19.62
C GLY A 67 -4.50 20.68 -18.99
N TYR A 68 -5.75 21.01 -19.26
CA TYR A 68 -6.40 22.27 -18.90
C TYR A 68 -7.40 22.09 -17.75
N VAL A 69 -7.43 23.09 -16.87
CA VAL A 69 -8.48 23.22 -15.86
C VAL A 69 -8.77 24.70 -15.64
N ALA A 70 -10.04 25.08 -15.71
CA ALA A 70 -10.47 26.43 -15.34
C ALA A 70 -10.22 26.67 -13.84
N PRO A 71 -9.82 27.89 -13.41
CA PRO A 71 -9.45 28.17 -12.02
C PRO A 71 -10.51 27.78 -10.99
N GLU A 72 -11.78 27.96 -11.34
CA GLU A 72 -12.95 27.63 -10.53
C GLU A 72 -13.09 26.12 -10.26
N PHE A 73 -12.48 25.28 -11.09
CA PHE A 73 -12.57 23.81 -11.04
C PHE A 73 -11.25 23.15 -10.62
N ILE A 74 -10.34 23.90 -9.98
CA ILE A 74 -9.01 23.39 -9.59
C ILE A 74 -9.09 22.15 -8.67
N ASP A 75 -10.16 22.04 -7.88
CA ASP A 75 -10.37 20.89 -7.00
C ASP A 75 -10.63 19.59 -7.77
N ALA A 76 -11.16 19.66 -8.99
CA ALA A 76 -11.25 18.51 -9.89
C ALA A 76 -9.85 17.99 -10.26
N LYS A 77 -8.91 18.89 -10.57
CA LYS A 77 -7.51 18.50 -10.83
C LYS A 77 -6.86 17.86 -9.60
N LYS A 78 -7.10 18.40 -8.40
CA LYS A 78 -6.58 17.81 -7.15
C LYS A 78 -7.14 16.40 -6.92
N ALA A 79 -8.44 16.22 -7.13
CA ALA A 79 -9.09 14.91 -7.01
C ALA A 79 -8.52 13.91 -8.03
N PHE A 80 -8.34 14.34 -9.28
CA PHE A 80 -7.75 13.51 -10.33
C PHE A 80 -6.32 13.07 -9.97
N ILE A 81 -5.45 14.00 -9.54
CA ILE A 81 -4.09 13.68 -9.07
C ILE A 81 -4.14 12.68 -7.90
N LYS A 82 -5.04 12.90 -6.94
CA LYS A 82 -5.19 12.03 -5.76
C LYS A 82 -5.56 10.58 -6.13
N ASN A 83 -6.29 10.36 -7.22
CA ASN A 83 -6.59 9.00 -7.69
C ASN A 83 -5.32 8.24 -8.08
N PHE A 84 -4.37 8.90 -8.74
CA PHE A 84 -3.05 8.33 -9.06
C PHE A 84 -2.20 8.14 -7.80
N GLU A 85 -2.12 9.15 -6.92
CA GLU A 85 -1.35 9.07 -5.66
C GLU A 85 -1.83 7.96 -4.73
N ASN A 86 -3.13 7.66 -4.75
CA ASN A 86 -3.72 6.56 -3.99
C ASN A 86 -3.56 5.20 -4.69
N GLY A 87 -3.01 5.15 -5.91
CA GLY A 87 -2.83 3.93 -6.69
C GLY A 87 -4.12 3.37 -7.27
N GLY A 88 -5.15 4.21 -7.41
CA GLY A 88 -6.43 3.86 -8.02
C GLY A 88 -6.37 3.78 -9.55
N GLU A 89 -5.37 4.42 -10.16
CA GLU A 89 -5.26 4.56 -11.62
C GLU A 89 -3.91 4.10 -12.17
N VAL A 90 -3.92 3.62 -13.42
CA VAL A 90 -2.71 3.36 -14.22
C VAL A 90 -2.51 4.49 -15.23
N GLY A 91 -3.57 4.82 -15.95
CA GLY A 91 -3.66 5.92 -16.89
C GLY A 91 -5.13 6.25 -17.12
N ALA A 92 -5.46 7.53 -17.22
CA ALA A 92 -6.83 7.99 -17.36
C ALA A 92 -6.89 9.36 -18.04
N SER A 93 -8.06 9.70 -18.56
CA SER A 93 -8.44 11.05 -18.96
C SER A 93 -9.80 11.43 -18.38
N VAL A 94 -10.05 12.72 -18.26
CA VAL A 94 -11.35 13.27 -17.87
C VAL A 94 -11.59 14.61 -18.57
N ALA A 95 -12.77 14.75 -19.18
CA ALA A 95 -13.25 16.00 -19.75
C ALA A 95 -14.60 16.37 -19.14
N ALA A 96 -14.78 17.65 -18.80
CA ALA A 96 -16.03 18.17 -18.26
C ALA A 96 -16.41 19.52 -18.88
N TYR A 97 -17.70 19.66 -19.18
CA TYR A 97 -18.29 20.88 -19.71
C TYR A 97 -19.24 21.50 -18.69
N TYR A 98 -19.15 22.81 -18.50
CA TYR A 98 -20.08 23.61 -17.70
C TYR A 98 -20.63 24.75 -18.53
N ASN A 99 -21.97 24.83 -18.66
CA ASN A 99 -22.66 25.79 -19.52
C ASN A 99 -22.12 25.81 -20.97
N GLY A 100 -21.87 24.63 -21.55
CA GLY A 100 -21.37 24.49 -22.92
C GLY A 100 -19.89 24.84 -23.12
N LYS A 101 -19.16 25.20 -22.06
CA LYS A 101 -17.71 25.48 -22.13
C LYS A 101 -16.92 24.34 -21.52
N LEU A 102 -15.82 23.96 -22.16
CA LEU A 102 -14.84 23.03 -21.61
C LEU A 102 -14.17 23.67 -20.39
N VAL A 103 -14.31 23.06 -19.23
CA VAL A 103 -13.77 23.57 -17.95
C VAL A 103 -12.73 22.65 -17.33
N VAL A 104 -12.75 21.36 -17.67
CA VAL A 104 -11.74 20.38 -17.28
C VAL A 104 -11.42 19.56 -18.51
N ASP A 105 -10.14 19.39 -18.80
CA ASP A 105 -9.61 18.48 -19.80
C ASP A 105 -8.24 18.01 -19.35
N LEU A 106 -8.20 16.85 -18.69
CA LEU A 106 -7.01 16.35 -18.01
C LEU A 106 -6.72 14.92 -18.45
N GLN A 107 -5.44 14.59 -18.50
CA GLN A 107 -4.95 13.24 -18.74
C GLN A 107 -3.67 12.99 -17.95
N GLY A 108 -3.36 11.72 -17.68
CA GLY A 108 -2.13 11.37 -17.02
C GLY A 108 -1.93 9.87 -16.84
N GLY A 109 -0.71 9.51 -16.41
CA GLY A 109 -0.31 8.14 -16.19
C GLY A 109 0.23 7.45 -17.44
N TYR A 110 -0.10 6.17 -17.60
CA TYR A 110 0.43 5.30 -18.65
C TYR A 110 -0.70 4.61 -19.40
N ALA A 111 -0.63 4.63 -20.73
CA ALA A 111 -1.47 3.80 -21.59
C ALA A 111 -0.98 2.35 -21.59
N ASP A 112 0.34 2.15 -21.44
CA ASP A 112 0.97 0.86 -21.23
C ASP A 112 2.16 1.02 -20.29
N ARG A 113 2.07 0.41 -19.11
CA ARG A 113 3.11 0.52 -18.09
C ARG A 113 4.36 -0.29 -18.43
N GLU A 114 4.21 -1.43 -19.08
CA GLU A 114 5.33 -2.33 -19.41
C GLU A 114 6.15 -1.75 -20.57
N ALA A 115 5.46 -1.26 -21.60
CA ALA A 115 6.07 -0.55 -22.71
C ALA A 115 6.47 0.91 -22.37
N LYS A 116 6.20 1.38 -21.15
CA LYS A 116 6.40 2.76 -20.67
C LYS A 116 5.74 3.83 -21.56
N ARG A 117 4.67 3.47 -22.27
CA ARG A 117 3.91 4.39 -23.12
C ARG A 117 3.02 5.27 -22.24
N LYS A 118 3.20 6.59 -22.34
CA LYS A 118 2.43 7.56 -21.56
C LYS A 118 0.98 7.61 -22.02
N TYR A 119 0.09 8.00 -21.11
CA TYR A 119 -1.29 8.32 -21.45
C TYR A 119 -1.34 9.79 -21.84
N ASP A 120 -1.66 10.05 -23.10
CA ASP A 120 -1.69 11.37 -23.72
C ASP A 120 -2.99 11.61 -24.52
N GLU A 121 -3.03 12.68 -25.31
CA GLU A 121 -4.24 13.15 -26.00
C GLU A 121 -4.65 12.25 -27.17
N ASP A 122 -3.67 11.53 -27.74
CA ASP A 122 -3.87 10.56 -28.82
C ASP A 122 -4.18 9.16 -28.27
N THR A 123 -4.17 8.98 -26.96
CA THR A 123 -4.41 7.69 -26.33
C THR A 123 -5.89 7.30 -26.43
N LEU A 124 -6.18 6.32 -27.29
CA LEU A 124 -7.49 5.69 -27.37
C LEU A 124 -7.64 4.58 -26.32
N GLN A 125 -8.81 4.54 -25.66
CA GLN A 125 -9.16 3.53 -24.67
C GLN A 125 -10.46 2.81 -25.05
N LEU A 126 -10.52 1.51 -24.76
CA LEU A 126 -11.77 0.75 -24.85
C LEU A 126 -12.75 1.25 -23.79
N VAL A 127 -13.85 1.88 -24.23
CA VAL A 127 -14.88 2.48 -23.35
C VAL A 127 -16.08 1.56 -23.08
N PHE A 128 -16.04 0.32 -23.56
CA PHE A 128 -17.07 -0.71 -23.33
C PHE A 128 -18.51 -0.22 -23.54
N SER A 129 -19.37 -0.34 -22.54
CA SER A 129 -20.79 -0.02 -22.64
C SER A 129 -21.08 1.46 -22.84
N SER A 130 -20.10 2.35 -22.64
CA SER A 130 -20.28 3.78 -22.91
C SER A 130 -20.58 4.07 -24.37
N THR A 131 -20.20 3.19 -25.31
CA THR A 131 -20.57 3.33 -26.73
C THR A 131 -22.09 3.26 -26.96
N LYS A 132 -22.89 2.72 -26.02
CA LYS A 132 -24.34 2.59 -26.19
C LYS A 132 -25.10 3.92 -26.22
N VAL A 133 -24.52 5.00 -25.69
CA VAL A 133 -25.16 6.33 -25.61
C VAL A 133 -24.66 7.31 -26.67
N MET A 134 -23.78 6.84 -27.56
CA MET A 134 -23.39 7.57 -28.77
C MET A 134 -24.46 7.40 -29.84
#